data_AF-A0A2S4L6S9-F1
#
_entry.id   AF-A0A2S4L6S9-F1
#
_cell.length_a   1.000
_cell.length_b   1.000
_cell.length_c   1.000
_cell.angle_alpha   90.00
_cell.angle_beta   90.00
_cell.angle_gamma   90.00
#
_symmetry.space_group_name_H-M   'P 1'
#
loop_
_entity.id
_entity.type
_entity.pdbx_description
1 polymer ?
#
loop_
_entity_poly.entity_id
_entity_poly.type
_entity_poly.pdbx_seq_one_letter_code
_entity_poly.pdbx_strand_id
1 'polypeptide(L)'
;MERVLNLPELLEAILLHVDMTTLLVSVSRVNRSWNAVVSTSPALQQALYFRPVPSDGRAEVMWDPMSEAEDSARPALNPLLVAKFGSCFFDFGPTYGYGRRAESFYTMPWTRKHHRTMKVSRGPNRPGYYQVGRPIALYSRDVRKAILDRQRFTRCGASWRRMLVSQPPPPYLGYLWWETPDVVAGPETMYTALASPDTGDGVRMGELYDLVQYHAGHHEANSLLFRVTWGQPQEPFETVMNQQQCERLLSQTSVLVELRPRADEIWANHPFDPPDVGVFDSTFRCEEYSKSNMDPQEIKPQEFTRTWTRADGSVADVGSSTTPPPRPTRYYQWDEDSQSLVVVEEVFYIG
;
A
#
# COMPACT_ATOMS: atom_id res chain seq x y z
N MET A 1 44.68 3.91 -15.34
CA MET A 1 43.22 3.76 -15.11
C MET A 1 42.73 2.35 -15.43
N GLU A 2 43.02 1.76 -16.59
CA GLU A 2 42.51 0.41 -16.95
C GLU A 2 42.79 -0.69 -15.91
N ARG A 3 44.00 -0.71 -15.31
CA ARG A 3 44.34 -1.70 -14.27
C ARG A 3 43.47 -1.62 -13.03
N VAL A 4 42.95 -0.44 -12.68
CA VAL A 4 42.10 -0.23 -11.48
C VAL A 4 40.70 -0.80 -11.73
N LEU A 5 40.16 -0.59 -12.94
CA LEU A 5 38.81 -1.05 -13.32
C LEU A 5 38.73 -2.57 -13.59
N ASN A 6 39.87 -3.24 -13.69
CA ASN A 6 39.96 -4.70 -13.87
C ASN A 6 40.07 -5.46 -12.54
N LEU A 7 40.28 -4.76 -11.42
CA LEU A 7 40.32 -5.36 -10.09
C LEU A 7 38.92 -5.29 -9.46
N PRO A 8 38.26 -6.43 -9.18
CA PRO A 8 36.90 -6.45 -8.65
C PRO A 8 36.71 -5.61 -7.39
N GLU A 9 37.70 -5.61 -6.49
CA GLU A 9 37.64 -4.92 -5.20
C GLU A 9 37.71 -3.39 -5.36
N LEU A 10 38.57 -2.91 -6.26
CA LEU A 10 38.68 -1.48 -6.56
C LEU A 10 37.49 -1.00 -7.37
N LEU A 11 36.99 -1.82 -8.30
CA LEU A 11 35.78 -1.52 -9.04
C LEU A 11 34.58 -1.43 -8.08
N GLU A 12 34.41 -2.39 -7.16
CA GLU A 12 33.36 -2.36 -6.12
C GLU A 12 33.41 -1.06 -5.31
N ALA A 13 34.59 -0.68 -4.79
CA ALA A 13 34.75 0.54 -4.00
C ALA A 13 34.37 1.80 -4.79
N ILE A 14 34.70 1.87 -6.08
CA ILE A 14 34.29 2.99 -6.95
C ILE A 14 32.78 2.97 -7.17
N LEU A 15 32.20 1.81 -7.45
CA LEU A 15 30.77 1.67 -7.75
C LEU A 15 29.87 1.97 -6.55
N LEU A 16 30.35 1.79 -5.32
CA LEU A 16 29.63 2.18 -4.09
C LEU A 16 29.41 3.70 -3.97
N HIS A 17 30.18 4.51 -4.69
CA HIS A 17 30.00 5.96 -4.73
C HIS A 17 29.09 6.45 -5.88
N VAL A 18 28.58 5.53 -6.70
CA VAL A 18 27.67 5.84 -7.82
C VAL A 18 26.22 5.84 -7.31
N ASP A 19 25.38 6.73 -7.86
CA ASP A 19 23.97 6.75 -7.49
C ASP A 19 23.24 5.44 -7.83
N MET A 20 22.24 5.10 -7.01
CA MET A 20 21.53 3.82 -7.11
C MET A 20 20.87 3.59 -8.47
N THR A 21 20.41 4.65 -9.16
CA THR A 21 19.78 4.52 -10.47
C THR A 21 20.83 4.12 -11.51
N THR A 22 21.93 4.86 -11.60
CA THR A 22 23.03 4.59 -12.52
C THR A 22 23.64 3.21 -12.27
N LEU A 23 23.82 2.84 -11.00
CA LEU A 23 24.31 1.52 -10.61
C LEU A 23 23.39 0.40 -11.12
N LEU A 24 22.08 0.57 -11.01
CA LEU A 24 21.10 -0.42 -11.44
C LEU A 24 21.01 -0.54 -12.97
N VAL A 25 20.89 0.60 -13.67
CA VAL A 25 20.46 0.61 -15.09
C VAL A 25 21.61 0.74 -16.10
N SER A 26 22.76 1.28 -15.68
CA SER A 26 23.87 1.61 -16.59
C SER A 26 25.09 0.72 -16.33
N VAL A 27 25.55 0.64 -15.08
CA VAL A 27 26.79 -0.07 -14.70
C VAL A 27 26.73 -1.55 -15.09
N SER A 28 25.60 -2.20 -14.82
CA SER A 28 25.36 -3.61 -15.13
C SER A 28 25.36 -3.94 -16.63
N ARG A 29 25.40 -2.93 -17.51
CA ARG A 29 25.34 -3.06 -18.98
C ARG A 29 26.64 -2.68 -19.69
N VAL A 30 27.67 -2.25 -18.95
CA VAL A 30 28.95 -1.85 -19.54
C VAL A 30 29.68 -3.05 -20.15
N ASN A 31 29.88 -4.11 -19.36
CA ASN A 31 30.42 -5.39 -19.83
C ASN A 31 30.07 -6.53 -18.85
N ARG A 32 30.44 -7.77 -19.19
CA ARG A 32 30.16 -8.96 -18.36
C ARG A 32 30.88 -8.95 -17.00
N SER A 33 32.08 -8.38 -16.93
CA SER A 33 32.85 -8.30 -15.69
C SER A 33 32.21 -7.35 -14.68
N TRP A 34 31.76 -6.17 -15.14
CA TRP A 34 31.05 -5.20 -14.32
C TRP A 34 29.71 -5.75 -13.83
N ASN A 35 28.98 -6.43 -14.71
CA ASN A 35 27.75 -7.13 -14.34
C ASN A 35 28.00 -8.21 -13.26
N ALA A 36 29.08 -9.00 -13.42
CA ALA A 36 29.49 -9.98 -12.42
C ALA A 36 29.78 -9.32 -11.08
N VAL A 37 30.60 -8.26 -11.03
CA VAL A 37 30.89 -7.54 -9.78
C VAL A 37 29.63 -7.02 -9.10
N VAL A 38 28.73 -6.36 -9.84
CA VAL A 38 27.46 -5.85 -9.27
C VAL A 38 26.59 -6.99 -8.73
N SER A 39 26.54 -8.14 -9.41
CA SER A 39 25.67 -9.27 -9.02
C SER A 39 26.23 -10.12 -7.88
N THR A 40 27.56 -10.23 -7.76
CA THR A 40 28.20 -11.09 -6.74
C THR A 40 28.63 -10.33 -5.49
N SER A 41 28.88 -9.03 -5.58
CA SER A 41 29.28 -8.18 -4.45
C SER A 41 28.15 -8.05 -3.42
N PRO A 42 28.35 -8.47 -2.16
CA PRO A 42 27.36 -8.26 -1.11
C PRO A 42 27.08 -6.77 -0.86
N ALA A 43 28.11 -5.93 -0.86
CA ALA A 43 27.99 -4.50 -0.58
C ALA A 43 27.16 -3.78 -1.66
N LEU A 44 27.38 -4.09 -2.94
CA LEU A 44 26.58 -3.52 -4.03
C LEU A 44 25.15 -4.07 -4.04
N GLN A 45 24.97 -5.37 -3.73
CA GLN A 45 23.63 -5.95 -3.62
C GLN A 45 22.83 -5.34 -2.44
N GLN A 46 23.50 -5.00 -1.34
CA GLN A 46 22.90 -4.28 -0.21
C GLN A 46 22.58 -2.82 -0.56
N ALA A 47 23.50 -2.11 -1.22
CA ALA A 47 23.25 -0.76 -1.70
C ALA A 47 22.07 -0.70 -2.70
N LEU A 48 21.86 -1.77 -3.47
CA LEU A 48 20.73 -1.92 -4.41
C LEU A 48 19.47 -2.53 -3.77
N TYR A 49 19.46 -2.81 -2.46
CA TYR A 49 18.35 -3.44 -1.75
C TYR A 49 17.99 -4.84 -2.28
N PHE A 50 18.91 -5.55 -2.93
CA PHE A 50 18.70 -6.95 -3.32
C PHE A 50 19.04 -7.94 -2.21
N ARG A 51 19.86 -7.52 -1.25
CA ARG A 51 20.24 -8.29 -0.06
C ARG A 51 20.11 -7.43 1.20
N PRO A 52 19.74 -8.02 2.35
CA PRO A 52 19.68 -7.28 3.60
C PRO A 52 21.07 -6.83 4.05
N VAL A 53 21.12 -5.65 4.66
CA VAL A 53 22.24 -5.24 5.52
C VAL A 53 22.08 -5.99 6.85
N PRO A 54 23.10 -6.74 7.32
CA PRO A 54 23.08 -7.34 8.64
C PRO A 54 22.84 -6.24 9.68
N SER A 55 21.75 -6.35 10.43
CA SER A 55 21.50 -5.47 11.57
C SER A 55 21.85 -6.20 12.85
N ASP A 56 22.29 -5.48 13.88
CA ASP A 56 22.59 -6.03 15.20
C ASP A 56 21.33 -6.46 15.98
N GLY A 57 20.21 -6.72 15.29
CA GLY A 57 18.92 -7.08 15.87
C GLY A 57 18.18 -5.93 16.56
N ARG A 58 18.64 -4.68 16.40
CA ARG A 58 18.14 -3.50 17.12
C ARG A 58 17.15 -2.61 16.36
N ALA A 59 16.80 -2.92 15.12
CA ALA A 59 15.83 -2.07 14.44
C ALA A 59 14.46 -2.23 15.08
N GLU A 60 13.94 -1.12 15.58
CA GLU A 60 12.60 -1.09 16.12
C GLU A 60 11.62 -1.35 14.99
N VAL A 61 10.81 -2.40 15.17
CA VAL A 61 9.68 -2.69 14.28
C VAL A 61 8.72 -1.50 14.28
N MET A 62 8.58 -0.88 15.45
CA MET A 62 7.77 0.30 15.70
C MET A 62 8.59 1.57 15.51
N TRP A 63 8.15 2.43 14.61
CA TRP A 63 8.74 3.75 14.39
C TRP A 63 7.65 4.70 13.90
N ASP A 64 7.83 5.99 14.14
CA ASP A 64 6.90 7.00 13.64
C ASP A 64 7.37 7.54 12.27
N PRO A 65 6.66 7.22 11.17
CA PRO A 65 7.00 7.73 9.85
C PRO A 65 6.78 9.22 9.66
N MET A 66 5.92 9.83 10.48
CA MET A 66 5.58 11.25 10.42
C MET A 66 6.45 12.10 11.36
N SER A 67 7.27 11.47 12.20
CA SER A 67 8.18 12.20 13.09
C SER A 67 9.28 12.91 12.28
N GLU A 68 9.48 14.19 12.60
CA GLU A 68 10.58 15.02 12.06
C GLU A 68 11.91 14.75 12.78
N ALA A 69 11.92 13.98 13.88
CA ALA A 69 13.14 13.67 14.60
C ALA A 69 14.04 12.76 13.74
N GLU A 70 15.31 13.14 13.58
CA GLU A 70 16.33 12.28 13.00
C GLU A 70 16.63 11.12 13.95
N ASP A 71 15.84 10.05 13.83
CA ASP A 71 16.07 8.82 14.55
C ASP A 71 16.91 7.86 13.70
N SER A 72 18.14 7.61 14.16
CA SER A 72 19.03 6.60 13.57
C SER A 72 18.43 5.18 13.58
N ALA A 73 17.39 4.93 14.38
CA ALA A 73 16.67 3.65 14.42
C ALA A 73 15.63 3.49 13.29
N ARG A 74 15.29 4.56 12.55
CA ARG A 74 14.30 4.51 11.47
C ARG A 74 14.79 3.62 10.32
N PRO A 75 13.99 2.64 9.86
CA PRO A 75 14.35 1.85 8.69
C PRO A 75 14.58 2.74 7.46
N ALA A 76 15.69 2.51 6.77
CA ALA A 76 15.97 3.17 5.50
C ALA A 76 15.05 2.58 4.43
N LEU A 77 14.01 3.32 4.03
CA LEU A 77 13.14 2.92 2.93
C LEU A 77 13.91 2.96 1.60
N ASN A 78 13.59 2.03 0.70
CA ASN A 78 14.25 1.98 -0.60
C ASN A 78 13.92 3.23 -1.44
N PRO A 79 14.92 4.09 -1.74
CA PRO A 79 14.67 5.38 -2.36
C PRO A 79 14.15 5.27 -3.80
N LEU A 80 14.52 4.21 -4.55
CA LEU A 80 13.97 3.98 -5.89
C LEU A 80 12.51 3.56 -5.83
N LEU A 81 12.14 2.74 -4.83
CA LEU A 81 10.76 2.32 -4.66
C LEU A 81 9.89 3.50 -4.21
N VAL A 82 10.34 4.29 -3.22
CA VAL A 82 9.66 5.52 -2.80
C VAL A 82 9.48 6.47 -4.00
N ALA A 83 10.53 6.68 -4.81
CA ALA A 83 10.45 7.57 -5.96
C ALA A 83 9.53 7.09 -7.09
N LYS A 84 9.23 5.79 -7.20
CA LYS A 84 8.43 5.21 -8.32
C LYS A 84 7.06 4.67 -7.91
N PHE A 85 6.87 4.33 -6.65
CA PHE A 85 5.65 3.72 -6.10
C PHE A 85 5.09 4.52 -4.91
N GLY A 86 5.73 5.64 -4.55
CA GLY A 86 5.42 6.39 -3.34
C GLY A 86 3.97 6.78 -3.19
N SER A 87 3.28 7.21 -4.25
CA SER A 87 1.88 7.64 -4.17
C SER A 87 0.88 6.54 -3.79
N CYS A 88 1.27 5.26 -3.82
CA CYS A 88 0.42 4.15 -3.41
C CYS A 88 0.95 3.43 -2.17
N PHE A 89 2.28 3.32 -2.05
CA PHE A 89 2.91 2.42 -1.07
C PHE A 89 3.75 3.14 -0.02
N PHE A 90 4.17 4.38 -0.25
CA PHE A 90 5.08 5.14 0.63
C PHE A 90 4.63 6.61 0.76
N ASP A 91 3.33 6.85 0.84
CA ASP A 91 2.77 8.21 0.90
C ASP A 91 2.66 8.66 2.36
N PHE A 92 3.73 9.26 2.86
CA PHE A 92 3.82 9.88 4.19
C PHE A 92 3.35 11.34 4.20
N GLY A 93 2.46 11.72 3.27
CA GLY A 93 1.90 13.06 3.20
C GLY A 93 0.76 13.29 4.20
N PRO A 94 0.01 14.40 4.05
CA PRO A 94 -1.17 14.70 4.90
C PRO A 94 -2.28 13.65 4.86
N THR A 95 -2.22 12.71 3.90
CA THR A 95 -3.15 11.60 3.72
C THR A 95 -2.63 10.27 4.25
N TYR A 96 -1.46 10.27 4.88
CA TYR A 96 -0.96 9.07 5.48
C TYR A 96 -1.96 8.53 6.52
N GLY A 97 -2.15 7.21 6.55
CA GLY A 97 -3.21 6.56 7.31
C GLY A 97 -4.56 6.45 6.59
N TYR A 98 -4.82 7.18 5.49
CA TYR A 98 -6.09 7.06 4.78
C TYR A 98 -6.08 6.00 3.69
N GLY A 99 -7.26 5.41 3.43
CA GLY A 99 -7.47 4.41 2.40
C GLY A 99 -7.42 4.98 0.98
N ARG A 100 -6.86 4.19 0.06
CA ARG A 100 -6.75 4.41 -1.38
C ARG A 100 -7.53 3.35 -2.12
N ARG A 101 -7.79 3.57 -3.40
CA ARG A 101 -8.58 2.67 -4.26
C ARG A 101 -7.82 2.35 -5.54
N ALA A 102 -8.41 1.58 -6.45
CA ALA A 102 -7.72 1.10 -7.65
C ALA A 102 -7.26 2.26 -8.54
N GLU A 103 -7.97 3.39 -8.55
CA GLU A 103 -7.57 4.58 -9.31
C GLU A 103 -6.22 5.15 -8.85
N SER A 104 -5.81 4.92 -7.60
CA SER A 104 -4.54 5.44 -7.08
C SER A 104 -3.34 4.91 -7.88
N PHE A 105 -3.43 3.74 -8.52
CA PHE A 105 -2.37 3.20 -9.36
C PHE A 105 -2.04 4.11 -10.58
N TYR A 106 -3.00 4.91 -11.04
CA TYR A 106 -2.80 5.88 -12.11
C TYR A 106 -2.04 7.13 -11.65
N THR A 107 -1.85 7.30 -10.34
CA THR A 107 -1.09 8.42 -9.75
C THR A 107 0.41 8.13 -9.64
N MET A 108 0.87 6.92 -9.97
CA MET A 108 2.30 6.59 -9.90
C MET A 108 3.10 7.36 -10.97
N PRO A 109 4.35 7.78 -10.69
CA PRO A 109 5.15 8.56 -11.64
C PRO A 109 5.32 7.96 -13.04
N TRP A 110 5.26 6.63 -13.16
CA TRP A 110 5.35 5.91 -14.43
C TRP A 110 3.98 5.70 -15.12
N THR A 111 2.89 6.19 -14.53
CA THR A 111 1.52 6.20 -15.09
C THR A 111 0.93 7.59 -15.30
N ARG A 112 1.37 8.60 -14.51
CA ARG A 112 0.88 10.01 -14.51
C ARG A 112 0.75 10.71 -15.87
N LYS A 113 1.51 10.32 -16.89
CA LYS A 113 1.50 10.99 -18.21
C LYS A 113 0.41 10.48 -19.15
N HIS A 114 -0.46 9.59 -18.67
CA HIS A 114 -1.24 8.72 -19.55
C HIS A 114 -2.71 8.61 -19.14
N HIS A 115 -2.99 8.74 -17.85
CA HIS A 115 -4.33 8.89 -17.31
C HIS A 115 -4.30 10.00 -16.26
N ARG A 116 -5.38 10.77 -16.20
CA ARG A 116 -5.59 11.78 -15.16
C ARG A 116 -6.73 11.32 -14.29
N THR A 117 -6.52 11.23 -12.99
CA THR A 117 -7.62 11.07 -12.04
C THR A 117 -8.42 12.37 -12.03
N MET A 118 -9.74 12.27 -12.25
CA MET A 118 -10.65 13.41 -12.24
C MET A 118 -11.61 13.24 -11.07
N LYS A 119 -11.75 14.30 -10.26
CA LYS A 119 -12.77 14.34 -9.23
C LYS A 119 -14.13 14.63 -9.87
N VAL A 120 -15.05 13.69 -9.75
CA VAL A 120 -16.43 13.83 -10.22
C VAL A 120 -17.28 14.32 -9.05
N SER A 121 -17.83 15.52 -9.17
CA SER A 121 -18.78 16.07 -8.19
C SER A 121 -20.15 15.40 -8.32
N ARG A 122 -20.78 15.10 -7.18
CA ARG A 122 -22.12 14.49 -7.11
C ARG A 122 -23.21 15.48 -6.70
N GLY A 123 -22.93 16.78 -6.77
CA GLY A 123 -23.81 17.85 -6.32
C GLY A 123 -23.47 18.36 -4.90
N PRO A 124 -24.25 19.32 -4.37
CA PRO A 124 -23.99 19.92 -3.07
C PRO A 124 -24.15 18.88 -1.95
N ASN A 125 -23.22 18.90 -0.98
CA ASN A 125 -23.15 18.03 0.20
C ASN A 125 -22.94 16.52 -0.06
N ARG A 126 -22.54 16.12 -1.27
CA ARG A 126 -22.15 14.73 -1.55
C ARG A 126 -20.66 14.61 -1.80
N PRO A 127 -19.98 13.61 -1.22
CA PRO A 127 -18.60 13.32 -1.57
C PRO A 127 -18.49 13.10 -3.08
N GLY A 128 -17.42 13.64 -3.65
CA GLY A 128 -17.09 13.34 -5.03
C GLY A 128 -16.74 11.86 -5.17
N TYR A 129 -16.29 11.45 -6.33
CA TYR A 129 -15.50 10.23 -6.45
C TYR A 129 -14.41 10.48 -7.48
N TYR A 130 -13.37 9.68 -7.45
CA TYR A 130 -12.33 9.76 -8.45
C TYR A 130 -12.66 8.83 -9.59
N GLN A 131 -12.55 9.36 -10.80
CA GLN A 131 -12.63 8.57 -12.01
C GLN A 131 -11.35 8.72 -12.79
N VAL A 132 -10.87 7.61 -13.33
CA VAL A 132 -9.77 7.63 -14.30
C VAL A 132 -10.30 8.29 -15.57
N GLY A 133 -9.82 9.50 -15.86
CA GLY A 133 -10.16 10.21 -17.08
C GLY A 133 -9.70 9.43 -18.31
N ARG A 134 -10.38 9.68 -19.43
CA ARG A 134 -9.99 9.07 -20.71
C ARG A 134 -8.50 9.36 -20.97
N PRO A 135 -7.76 8.41 -21.56
CA PRO A 135 -6.38 8.65 -21.95
C PRO A 135 -6.31 9.98 -22.69
N ILE A 136 -5.38 10.86 -22.30
CA ILE A 136 -5.17 12.14 -23.00
C ILE A 136 -5.06 11.80 -24.49
N ALA A 137 -5.79 12.54 -25.34
CA ALA A 137 -5.76 12.38 -26.80
C ALA A 137 -4.37 12.71 -27.32
N LEU A 138 -3.49 11.75 -27.17
CA LEU A 138 -2.10 11.75 -27.55
C LEU A 138 -2.05 11.22 -28.99
N TYR A 139 -1.18 11.80 -29.84
CA TYR A 139 -0.89 11.20 -31.14
C TYR A 139 -0.52 9.72 -30.95
N SER A 140 -0.81 8.87 -31.93
CA SER A 140 -0.61 7.41 -31.84
C SER A 140 0.79 7.00 -31.33
N ARG A 141 1.81 7.81 -31.59
CA ARG A 141 3.19 7.65 -31.10
C ARG A 141 3.33 7.78 -29.59
N ASP A 142 2.67 8.77 -28.99
CA ASP A 142 2.76 9.06 -27.55
C ASP A 142 1.99 8.03 -26.73
N VAL A 143 0.86 7.53 -27.25
CA VAL A 143 0.14 6.38 -26.67
C VAL A 143 1.00 5.12 -26.70
N ARG A 144 1.71 4.83 -27.81
CA ARG A 144 2.64 3.69 -27.86
C ARG A 144 3.79 3.84 -26.87
N LYS A 145 4.37 5.03 -26.75
CA LYS A 145 5.42 5.31 -25.77
C LYS A 145 4.92 5.07 -24.35
N ALA A 146 3.70 5.49 -24.04
CA ALA A 146 3.06 5.25 -22.76
C ALA A 146 2.96 3.76 -22.39
N ILE A 147 2.47 2.96 -23.34
CA ILE A 147 2.33 1.51 -23.16
C ILE A 147 3.69 0.88 -22.93
N LEU A 148 4.70 1.25 -23.73
CA LEU A 148 6.06 0.74 -23.58
C LEU A 148 6.69 1.15 -22.24
N ASP A 149 6.45 2.37 -21.78
CA ASP A 149 6.98 2.85 -20.51
C ASP A 149 6.37 2.08 -19.33
N ARG A 150 5.07 1.76 -19.36
CA ARG A 150 4.42 0.88 -18.35
C ARG A 150 4.94 -0.55 -18.40
N GLN A 151 5.07 -1.11 -19.60
CA GLN A 151 5.60 -2.47 -19.78
C GLN A 151 7.00 -2.63 -19.18
N ARG A 152 7.82 -1.58 -19.13
CA ARG A 152 9.14 -1.65 -18.45
C ARG A 152 9.01 -1.94 -16.95
N PHE A 153 7.90 -1.56 -16.32
CA PHE A 153 7.62 -1.81 -14.91
C PHE A 153 6.91 -3.15 -14.70
N THR A 154 6.00 -3.57 -15.58
CA THR A 154 5.22 -4.81 -15.40
C THR A 154 5.82 -6.06 -16.06
N ARG A 155 6.88 -5.92 -16.88
CA ARG A 155 7.55 -7.05 -17.54
C ARG A 155 8.17 -8.06 -16.56
N CYS A 156 8.34 -9.29 -17.02
CA CYS A 156 9.14 -10.30 -16.36
C CYS A 156 10.60 -9.84 -16.15
N GLY A 157 11.14 -10.12 -14.96
CA GLY A 157 12.47 -9.74 -14.54
C GLY A 157 12.61 -8.25 -14.21
N ALA A 158 11.52 -7.57 -13.85
CA ALA A 158 11.58 -6.18 -13.42
C ALA A 158 12.31 -6.08 -12.07
N SER A 159 13.46 -5.40 -12.05
CA SER A 159 14.37 -5.40 -10.90
C SER A 159 13.70 -5.00 -9.58
N TRP A 160 12.79 -4.02 -9.62
CA TRP A 160 12.10 -3.52 -8.43
C TRP A 160 11.35 -4.63 -7.68
N ARG A 161 10.84 -5.66 -8.37
CA ARG A 161 10.11 -6.78 -7.73
C ARG A 161 10.98 -7.55 -6.75
N ARG A 162 12.27 -7.62 -7.04
CA ARG A 162 13.27 -8.30 -6.19
C ARG A 162 13.91 -7.36 -5.19
N MET A 163 13.54 -6.09 -5.11
CA MET A 163 14.13 -5.18 -4.13
C MET A 163 13.39 -5.28 -2.81
N LEU A 164 14.14 -5.31 -1.72
CA LEU A 164 13.65 -5.10 -0.36
C LEU A 164 13.02 -3.72 -0.25
N VAL A 165 11.92 -3.64 0.50
CA VAL A 165 11.16 -2.40 0.69
C VAL A 165 11.86 -1.41 1.64
N SER A 166 12.62 -1.93 2.59
CA SER A 166 13.41 -1.17 3.56
C SER A 166 14.65 -1.92 4.00
N GLN A 167 15.57 -1.23 4.68
CA GLN A 167 16.68 -1.81 5.42
C GLN A 167 16.69 -1.32 6.88
N PRO A 168 16.61 -2.23 7.87
CA PRO A 168 16.44 -3.67 7.67
C PRO A 168 15.08 -4.00 7.05
N PRO A 169 14.97 -5.15 6.36
CA PRO A 169 13.73 -5.49 5.71
C PRO A 169 12.71 -6.02 6.70
N PRO A 170 11.40 -5.78 6.48
CA PRO A 170 10.36 -6.33 7.33
C PRO A 170 10.41 -7.86 7.27
N PRO A 171 10.32 -8.57 8.39
CA PRO A 171 10.41 -10.03 8.41
C PRO A 171 9.17 -10.72 7.81
N TYR A 172 8.02 -10.05 7.86
CA TYR A 172 6.73 -10.55 7.36
C TYR A 172 5.95 -9.44 6.68
N LEU A 173 5.02 -9.78 5.79
CA LEU A 173 4.03 -8.84 5.27
C LEU A 173 2.74 -8.98 6.09
N GLY A 174 2.39 -7.94 6.84
CA GLY A 174 1.13 -7.90 7.58
C GLY A 174 -0.06 -7.78 6.64
N TYR A 175 -1.11 -8.56 6.89
CA TYR A 175 -2.36 -8.54 6.15
C TYR A 175 -3.53 -8.39 7.12
N LEU A 176 -4.44 -7.46 6.82
CA LEU A 176 -5.70 -7.29 7.51
C LEU A 176 -6.80 -7.05 6.48
N TRP A 177 -7.78 -7.93 6.45
CA TRP A 177 -9.00 -7.79 5.65
C TRP A 177 -10.18 -7.53 6.56
N TRP A 178 -10.96 -6.54 6.20
CA TRP A 178 -12.12 -6.11 6.92
C TRP A 178 -13.40 -6.49 6.18
N GLU A 179 -14.31 -7.19 6.83
CA GLU A 179 -15.62 -7.51 6.26
C GLU A 179 -16.75 -6.91 7.09
N THR A 180 -17.61 -6.13 6.43
CA THR A 180 -18.87 -5.62 7.00
C THR A 180 -20.02 -6.38 6.37
N PRO A 181 -20.77 -7.21 7.13
CA PRO A 181 -21.85 -8.01 6.56
C PRO A 181 -23.01 -7.20 5.97
N ASP A 182 -23.16 -5.92 6.33
CA ASP A 182 -24.12 -4.99 5.72
C ASP A 182 -23.92 -3.58 6.30
N VAL A 183 -24.32 -2.54 5.56
CA VAL A 183 -24.14 -1.12 5.93
C VAL A 183 -24.91 -0.71 7.20
N VAL A 184 -25.76 -1.59 7.74
CA VAL A 184 -26.74 -1.22 8.77
C VAL A 184 -26.51 -1.88 10.13
N ALA A 185 -26.00 -3.12 10.27
CA ALA A 185 -26.04 -3.77 11.60
C ALA A 185 -25.25 -5.10 11.82
N GLY A 186 -24.29 -5.51 11.00
CA GLY A 186 -23.59 -6.79 11.19
C GLY A 186 -22.43 -6.74 12.21
N PRO A 187 -22.13 -7.83 12.95
CA PRO A 187 -20.87 -7.92 13.69
C PRO A 187 -19.70 -7.86 12.70
N GLU A 188 -18.72 -7.02 12.99
CA GLU A 188 -17.55 -6.80 12.14
C GLU A 188 -16.59 -7.99 12.24
N THR A 189 -16.35 -8.67 11.13
CA THR A 189 -15.37 -9.76 11.06
C THR A 189 -14.08 -9.23 10.44
N MET A 190 -12.94 -9.58 11.03
CA MET A 190 -11.64 -9.27 10.46
C MET A 190 -10.89 -10.56 10.15
N TYR A 191 -10.07 -10.55 9.13
CA TYR A 191 -9.17 -11.64 8.80
C TYR A 191 -7.75 -11.12 8.83
N THR A 192 -6.87 -11.79 9.57
CA THR A 192 -5.48 -11.32 9.73
C THR A 192 -4.48 -12.40 9.39
N ALA A 193 -3.35 -12.03 8.79
CA ALA A 193 -2.25 -12.93 8.51
C ALA A 193 -0.90 -12.23 8.59
N LEU A 194 0.16 -13.02 8.76
CA LEU A 194 1.55 -12.62 8.53
C LEU A 194 2.10 -13.48 7.40
N ALA A 195 2.23 -12.91 6.21
CA ALA A 195 2.84 -13.59 5.07
C ALA A 195 4.36 -13.66 5.26
N SER A 196 4.92 -14.86 5.16
CA SER A 196 6.37 -15.05 5.11
C SER A 196 6.90 -14.71 3.72
N PRO A 197 8.02 -13.98 3.60
CA PRO A 197 8.62 -13.69 2.31
C PRO A 197 9.14 -14.95 1.62
N ASP A 198 9.03 -15.02 0.29
CA ASP A 198 9.42 -16.18 -0.52
C ASP A 198 10.91 -16.53 -0.37
N THR A 199 11.76 -15.51 -0.24
CA THR A 199 13.22 -15.66 -0.09
C THR A 199 13.67 -15.82 1.36
N GLY A 200 12.78 -15.60 2.33
CA GLY A 200 13.06 -15.69 3.76
C GLY A 200 13.97 -14.59 4.35
N ASP A 201 14.48 -13.68 3.52
CA ASP A 201 15.39 -12.59 3.93
C ASP A 201 14.72 -11.22 4.02
N GLY A 202 13.38 -11.20 4.03
CA GLY A 202 12.54 -10.04 4.27
C GLY A 202 11.65 -9.64 3.08
N VAL A 203 10.64 -8.81 3.34
CA VAL A 203 9.62 -8.43 2.36
C VAL A 203 10.21 -7.66 1.18
N ARG A 204 9.88 -8.12 -0.02
CA ARG A 204 10.24 -7.47 -1.28
C ARG A 204 9.04 -6.77 -1.89
N MET A 205 9.32 -5.78 -2.73
CA MET A 205 8.28 -4.96 -3.35
C MET A 205 7.35 -5.79 -4.26
N GLY A 206 7.85 -6.85 -4.91
CA GLY A 206 7.01 -7.71 -5.75
C GLY A 206 5.85 -8.32 -4.97
N GLU A 207 6.12 -8.78 -3.76
CA GLU A 207 5.13 -9.42 -2.87
C GLU A 207 4.09 -8.40 -2.37
N LEU A 208 4.57 -7.25 -1.89
CA LEU A 208 3.72 -6.14 -1.46
C LEU A 208 2.84 -5.62 -2.61
N TYR A 209 3.44 -5.45 -3.79
CA TYR A 209 2.74 -4.94 -4.98
C TYR A 209 1.69 -5.92 -5.47
N ASP A 210 2.03 -7.21 -5.59
CA ASP A 210 1.10 -8.24 -6.09
C ASP A 210 -0.12 -8.38 -5.19
N LEU A 211 0.09 -8.32 -3.86
CA LEU A 211 -1.00 -8.35 -2.89
C LEU A 211 -1.98 -7.19 -3.10
N VAL A 212 -1.45 -5.96 -3.09
CA VAL A 212 -2.28 -4.76 -3.20
C VAL A 212 -2.93 -4.66 -4.57
N GLN A 213 -2.18 -4.91 -5.66
CA GLN A 213 -2.72 -4.84 -7.02
C GLN A 213 -3.80 -5.89 -7.25
N TYR A 214 -3.62 -7.12 -6.78
CA TYR A 214 -4.63 -8.16 -6.92
C TYR A 214 -5.92 -7.77 -6.21
N HIS A 215 -5.85 -7.43 -4.91
CA HIS A 215 -7.05 -7.10 -4.15
C HIS A 215 -7.69 -5.78 -4.55
N ALA A 216 -6.93 -4.80 -5.07
CA ALA A 216 -7.49 -3.59 -5.62
C ALA A 216 -8.32 -3.85 -6.89
N GLY A 217 -8.03 -4.91 -7.65
CA GLY A 217 -8.78 -5.27 -8.85
C GLY A 217 -9.81 -6.40 -8.66
N HIS A 218 -9.57 -7.33 -7.74
CA HIS A 218 -10.34 -8.56 -7.59
C HIS A 218 -11.07 -8.59 -6.25
N HIS A 219 -12.28 -8.05 -6.24
CA HIS A 219 -13.19 -8.06 -5.11
C HIS A 219 -14.64 -8.10 -5.59
N GLU A 220 -15.54 -8.61 -4.75
CA GLU A 220 -16.97 -8.72 -5.10
C GLU A 220 -17.75 -7.42 -4.85
N ALA A 221 -17.24 -6.56 -3.95
CA ALA A 221 -17.85 -5.27 -3.66
C ALA A 221 -17.67 -4.27 -4.82
N ASN A 222 -18.40 -3.16 -4.78
CA ASN A 222 -18.27 -2.10 -5.79
C ASN A 222 -16.87 -1.54 -5.91
N SER A 223 -16.13 -1.53 -4.81
CA SER A 223 -14.79 -0.98 -4.74
C SER A 223 -14.08 -1.52 -3.51
N LEU A 224 -12.77 -1.32 -3.47
CA LEU A 224 -11.96 -1.68 -2.31
C LEU A 224 -11.07 -0.53 -1.88
N LEU A 225 -11.12 -0.21 -0.59
CA LEU A 225 -10.17 0.67 0.06
C LEU A 225 -8.99 -0.16 0.57
N PHE A 226 -7.78 0.26 0.24
CA PHE A 226 -6.55 -0.31 0.79
C PHE A 226 -5.65 0.78 1.37
N ARG A 227 -4.85 0.45 2.38
CA ARG A 227 -3.74 1.31 2.80
C ARG A 227 -2.53 0.45 3.16
N VAL A 228 -1.34 1.03 2.98
CA VAL A 228 -0.07 0.45 3.42
C VAL A 228 0.44 1.27 4.60
N THR A 229 0.45 0.65 5.77
CA THR A 229 0.83 1.27 7.04
C THR A 229 2.24 0.80 7.41
N TRP A 230 3.10 1.74 7.79
CA TRP A 230 4.49 1.53 8.12
C TRP A 230 4.81 1.93 9.56
N GLY A 231 5.58 1.08 10.24
CA GLY A 231 6.17 1.32 11.55
C GLY A 231 5.16 1.23 12.69
N GLN A 232 4.19 2.14 12.73
CA GLN A 232 3.19 2.18 13.79
C GLN A 232 1.77 2.32 13.23
N PRO A 233 0.75 1.87 13.97
CA PRO A 233 -0.65 2.04 13.61
C PRO A 233 -0.98 3.51 13.33
N GLN A 234 -1.84 3.75 12.34
CA GLN A 234 -2.23 5.09 11.94
C GLN A 234 -3.74 5.24 11.94
N GLU A 235 -4.18 6.36 12.51
CA GLU A 235 -5.57 6.79 12.39
C GLU A 235 -5.92 7.14 10.92
N PRO A 236 -7.20 7.03 10.52
CA PRO A 236 -8.35 6.64 11.35
C PRO A 236 -8.46 5.12 11.56
N PHE A 237 -8.91 4.72 12.75
CA PHE A 237 -9.32 3.34 13.03
C PHE A 237 -10.84 3.24 12.96
N GLU A 238 -11.34 2.18 12.34
CA GLU A 238 -12.79 1.96 12.24
C GLU A 238 -13.37 1.56 13.61
N THR A 239 -12.70 0.66 14.31
CA THR A 239 -13.05 0.26 15.67
C THR A 239 -11.84 0.04 16.56
N VAL A 240 -12.10 -0.11 17.87
CA VAL A 240 -11.07 -0.51 18.85
C VAL A 240 -10.45 -1.86 18.46
N MET A 241 -11.24 -2.78 17.90
CA MET A 241 -10.72 -4.05 17.41
C MET A 241 -9.79 -3.86 16.20
N ASN A 242 -10.12 -2.94 15.27
CA ASN A 242 -9.21 -2.57 14.18
C ASN A 242 -7.86 -2.12 14.72
N GLN A 243 -7.90 -1.16 15.64
CA GLN A 243 -6.71 -0.57 16.26
C GLN A 243 -5.85 -1.66 16.92
N GLN A 244 -6.45 -2.51 17.76
CA GLN A 244 -5.75 -3.59 18.45
C GLN A 244 -5.11 -4.59 17.49
N GLN A 245 -5.78 -4.92 16.38
CA GLN A 245 -5.20 -5.82 15.38
C GLN A 245 -4.05 -5.16 14.61
N CYS A 246 -4.16 -3.87 14.28
CA CYS A 246 -3.07 -3.11 13.67
C CYS A 246 -1.85 -3.06 14.60
N GLU A 247 -2.05 -2.73 15.89
CA GLU A 247 -1.00 -2.74 16.93
C GLU A 247 -0.34 -4.11 17.06
N ARG A 248 -1.13 -5.18 17.09
CA ARG A 248 -0.62 -6.56 17.21
C ARG A 248 0.19 -6.98 15.99
N LEU A 249 -0.24 -6.65 14.78
CA LEU A 249 0.49 -7.00 13.55
C LEU A 249 1.76 -6.15 13.40
N LEU A 250 1.66 -4.85 13.65
CA LEU A 250 2.80 -3.93 13.53
C LEU A 250 3.84 -4.08 14.65
N SER A 251 3.53 -4.77 15.76
CA SER A 251 4.56 -5.17 16.72
C SER A 251 5.42 -6.35 16.25
N GLN A 252 4.97 -7.09 15.22
CA GLN A 252 5.67 -8.26 14.67
C GLN A 252 6.31 -8.00 13.30
N THR A 253 5.86 -6.96 12.59
CA THR A 253 6.45 -6.51 11.33
C THR A 253 6.28 -5.00 11.16
N SER A 254 7.12 -4.37 10.35
CA SER A 254 7.09 -2.92 10.13
C SER A 254 6.20 -2.49 8.96
N VAL A 255 5.51 -3.42 8.29
CA VAL A 255 4.60 -3.14 7.17
C VAL A 255 3.29 -3.94 7.27
N LEU A 256 2.17 -3.25 7.12
CA LEU A 256 0.82 -3.80 7.17
C LEU A 256 0.01 -3.32 5.97
N VAL A 257 -0.67 -4.23 5.28
CA VAL A 257 -1.67 -3.92 4.26
C VAL A 257 -3.05 -4.15 4.85
N GLU A 258 -3.84 -3.08 4.88
CA GLU A 258 -5.24 -3.13 5.28
C GLU A 258 -6.12 -3.06 4.03
N LEU A 259 -7.13 -3.91 3.96
CA LEU A 259 -8.03 -4.07 2.82
C LEU A 259 -9.47 -4.05 3.31
N ARG A 260 -10.31 -3.26 2.64
CA ARG A 260 -11.70 -3.04 3.02
C ARG A 260 -12.59 -2.91 1.79
N PRO A 261 -13.35 -3.95 1.44
CA PRO A 261 -14.42 -3.85 0.45
C PRO A 261 -15.47 -2.80 0.86
N ARG A 262 -16.06 -2.13 -0.13
CA ARG A 262 -17.10 -1.13 0.08
C ARG A 262 -18.24 -1.30 -0.91
N ALA A 263 -19.44 -1.49 -0.35
CA ALA A 263 -20.70 -1.55 -1.10
C ALA A 263 -21.19 -0.14 -1.45
N ASP A 264 -20.45 0.53 -2.33
CA ASP A 264 -20.72 1.91 -2.77
C ASP A 264 -22.00 2.04 -3.64
N GLU A 265 -22.68 0.92 -3.95
CA GLU A 265 -23.95 0.83 -4.72
C GLU A 265 -25.06 1.70 -4.15
N ILE A 266 -25.06 1.88 -2.82
CA ILE A 266 -26.07 2.67 -2.10
C ILE A 266 -26.09 4.11 -2.62
N TRP A 267 -24.97 4.59 -3.16
CA TRP A 267 -24.91 5.88 -3.79
C TRP A 267 -25.17 5.76 -5.30
N ALA A 268 -26.35 6.21 -5.73
CA ALA A 268 -26.76 6.28 -7.13
C ALA A 268 -25.65 6.87 -8.04
N ASN A 269 -25.22 6.10 -9.05
CA ASN A 269 -24.17 6.44 -10.02
C ASN A 269 -22.70 6.32 -9.54
N HIS A 270 -22.40 5.56 -8.48
CA HIS A 270 -21.00 5.19 -8.19
C HIS A 270 -20.61 3.97 -9.05
N PRO A 271 -19.68 4.10 -10.02
CA PRO A 271 -19.27 2.96 -10.83
C PRO A 271 -18.50 1.94 -9.99
N PHE A 272 -18.39 0.71 -10.51
CA PHE A 272 -17.40 -0.25 -10.02
C PHE A 272 -15.99 0.35 -10.17
N ASP A 273 -15.15 0.14 -9.17
CA ASP A 273 -13.73 0.51 -9.20
C ASP A 273 -12.86 -0.72 -8.89
N PRO A 274 -12.01 -1.18 -9.83
CA PRO A 274 -11.86 -0.65 -11.18
C PRO A 274 -13.10 -0.96 -12.05
N PRO A 275 -13.43 -0.11 -13.04
CA PRO A 275 -14.57 -0.37 -13.93
C PRO A 275 -14.47 -1.65 -14.76
N ASP A 276 -13.23 -2.06 -15.07
CA ASP A 276 -12.92 -3.29 -15.79
C ASP A 276 -11.60 -3.86 -15.24
N VAL A 277 -11.72 -5.01 -14.56
CA VAL A 277 -10.60 -5.73 -13.94
C VAL A 277 -9.59 -6.22 -14.98
N GLY A 278 -10.05 -6.64 -16.16
CA GLY A 278 -9.16 -7.10 -17.23
C GLY A 278 -8.30 -5.97 -17.79
N VAL A 279 -8.89 -4.77 -17.95
CA VAL A 279 -8.13 -3.57 -18.33
C VAL A 279 -7.16 -3.16 -17.22
N PHE A 280 -7.60 -3.18 -15.96
CA PHE A 280 -6.75 -2.89 -14.81
C PHE A 280 -5.54 -3.84 -14.74
N ASP A 281 -5.77 -5.14 -14.86
CA ASP A 281 -4.72 -6.15 -14.86
C ASP A 281 -3.77 -6.01 -16.05
N SER A 282 -4.30 -5.80 -17.25
CA SER A 282 -3.46 -5.58 -18.44
C SER A 282 -2.55 -4.35 -18.30
N THR A 283 -2.92 -3.41 -17.43
CA THR A 283 -2.19 -2.16 -17.20
C THR A 283 -1.19 -2.29 -16.05
N PHE A 284 -1.53 -2.97 -14.96
CA PHE A 284 -0.78 -2.92 -13.70
C PHE A 284 -0.30 -4.26 -13.18
N ARG A 285 -0.89 -5.38 -13.59
CA ARG A 285 -0.46 -6.69 -13.13
C ARG A 285 0.89 -7.03 -13.78
N CYS A 286 1.82 -7.53 -12.97
CA CYS A 286 3.12 -7.97 -13.47
C CYS A 286 3.00 -9.30 -14.23
N GLU A 287 3.85 -9.52 -15.24
CA GLU A 287 3.88 -10.77 -16.00
C GLU A 287 4.27 -11.97 -15.12
N GLU A 288 5.13 -11.74 -14.13
CA GLU A 288 5.57 -12.72 -13.14
C GLU A 288 4.81 -12.58 -11.81
N TYR A 289 3.55 -12.13 -11.88
CA TYR A 289 2.64 -12.06 -10.73
C TYR A 289 2.59 -13.40 -9.99
N SER A 290 2.68 -13.33 -8.66
CA SER A 290 2.48 -14.48 -7.77
C SER A 290 1.42 -14.13 -6.75
N LYS A 291 0.40 -14.98 -6.61
CA LYS A 291 -0.60 -14.81 -5.56
C LYS A 291 0.03 -15.21 -4.23
N SER A 292 0.01 -14.29 -3.26
CA SER A 292 0.49 -14.57 -1.91
C SER A 292 -0.27 -15.76 -1.32
N ASN A 293 0.48 -16.79 -0.88
CA ASN A 293 -0.09 -17.92 -0.16
C ASN A 293 -0.31 -17.51 1.30
N MET A 294 -1.50 -17.01 1.60
CA MET A 294 -1.90 -16.63 2.95
C MET A 294 -3.09 -17.48 3.39
N ASP A 295 -3.09 -17.83 4.68
CA ASP A 295 -4.22 -18.46 5.36
C ASP A 295 -4.69 -17.52 6.49
N PRO A 296 -5.57 -16.55 6.18
CA PRO A 296 -5.98 -15.55 7.15
C PRO A 296 -6.82 -16.15 8.28
N GLN A 297 -6.44 -15.84 9.51
CA GLN A 297 -7.22 -16.20 10.69
C GLN A 297 -8.43 -15.27 10.82
N GLU A 298 -9.63 -15.84 10.90
CA GLU A 298 -10.86 -15.12 11.23
C GLU A 298 -10.82 -14.66 12.70
N ILE A 299 -11.05 -13.36 12.90
CA ILE A 299 -11.20 -12.71 14.20
C ILE A 299 -12.63 -12.20 14.28
N LYS A 300 -13.36 -12.72 15.26
CA LYS A 300 -14.75 -12.32 15.56
C LYS A 300 -14.76 -11.22 16.63
N PRO A 301 -15.74 -10.31 16.59
CA PRO A 301 -15.89 -9.32 17.64
C PRO A 301 -16.24 -10.02 18.96
N GLN A 302 -15.64 -9.56 20.06
CA GLN A 302 -16.05 -10.00 21.40
C GLN A 302 -17.47 -9.49 21.67
N GLU A 303 -18.30 -10.27 22.38
CA GLU A 303 -19.69 -9.90 22.70
C GLU A 303 -19.77 -8.48 23.27
N PHE A 304 -20.55 -7.61 22.63
CA PHE A 304 -20.77 -6.25 23.12
C PHE A 304 -21.80 -6.25 24.25
N THR A 305 -21.38 -5.82 25.44
CA THR A 305 -22.27 -5.62 26.59
C THR A 305 -22.73 -4.17 26.64
N ARG A 306 -24.03 -3.91 26.49
CA ARG A 306 -24.59 -2.55 26.54
C ARG A 306 -24.82 -2.15 28.01
N THR A 307 -24.23 -1.05 28.45
CA THR A 307 -24.64 -0.37 29.67
C THR A 307 -25.44 0.87 29.29
N TRP A 308 -26.68 0.93 29.75
CA TRP A 308 -27.50 2.14 29.59
C TRP A 308 -27.40 2.96 30.87
N THR A 309 -26.91 4.18 30.77
CA THR A 309 -27.10 5.16 31.84
C THR A 309 -28.38 5.92 31.53
N ARG A 310 -29.40 5.78 32.38
CA ARG A 310 -30.62 6.59 32.30
C ARG A 310 -30.24 8.06 32.50
N ALA A 311 -31.08 8.97 32.00
CA ALA A 311 -30.87 10.41 32.12
C ALA A 311 -30.75 10.93 33.56
N ASP A 312 -31.12 10.10 34.55
CA ASP A 312 -30.99 10.35 35.99
C ASP A 312 -29.66 9.83 36.59
N GLY A 313 -28.75 9.28 35.76
CA GLY A 313 -27.47 8.74 36.19
C GLY A 313 -27.51 7.29 36.70
N SER A 314 -28.66 6.62 36.69
CA SER A 314 -28.76 5.21 37.09
C SER A 314 -28.42 4.26 35.94
N VAL A 315 -27.68 3.19 36.23
CA VAL A 315 -27.38 2.12 35.26
C VAL A 315 -28.62 1.22 35.14
N ALA A 316 -29.20 1.14 33.95
CA ALA A 316 -30.26 0.19 33.62
C ALA A 316 -29.67 -1.07 32.94
N ASP A 317 -30.35 -2.20 33.19
CA ASP A 317 -29.97 -3.59 32.91
C ASP A 317 -29.02 -3.88 31.74
N VAL A 318 -28.13 -4.83 32.01
CA VAL A 318 -27.13 -5.40 31.11
C VAL A 318 -27.82 -6.28 30.08
N GLY A 319 -28.14 -5.71 28.91
CA GLY A 319 -28.56 -6.48 27.74
C GLY A 319 -27.35 -6.76 26.84
N SER A 320 -27.04 -8.04 26.59
CA SER A 320 -26.14 -8.43 25.50
C SER A 320 -26.85 -8.19 24.18
N SER A 321 -26.23 -7.40 23.29
CA SER A 321 -26.76 -7.12 21.96
C SER A 321 -25.64 -7.32 20.96
N THR A 322 -25.88 -8.13 19.93
CA THR A 322 -24.92 -8.38 18.84
C THR A 322 -24.89 -7.26 17.79
N THR A 323 -25.81 -6.30 17.88
CA THR A 323 -25.89 -5.15 16.96
C THR A 323 -25.05 -3.96 17.46
N PRO A 324 -24.10 -3.45 16.64
CA PRO A 324 -23.36 -2.24 16.98
C PRO A 324 -24.28 -1.01 17.04
N PRO A 325 -23.94 0.03 17.82
CA PRO A 325 -24.73 1.26 17.84
C PRO A 325 -24.72 1.92 16.44
N PRO A 326 -25.81 2.57 16.01
CA PRO A 326 -25.80 3.37 14.79
C PRO A 326 -24.77 4.49 14.97
N ARG A 327 -23.65 4.39 14.26
CA ARG A 327 -22.70 5.49 14.11
C ARG A 327 -23.18 6.35 12.94
N PRO A 328 -23.12 7.69 13.03
CA PRO A 328 -23.03 8.49 11.82
C PRO A 328 -21.78 8.00 11.09
N THR A 329 -21.94 7.48 9.86
CA THR A 329 -20.81 7.02 9.06
C THR A 329 -20.04 8.25 8.61
N ARG A 330 -19.15 8.73 9.48
CA ARG A 330 -18.15 9.71 9.12
C ARG A 330 -17.08 9.00 8.31
N TYR A 331 -17.02 9.24 7.02
CA TYR A 331 -15.87 8.82 6.23
C TYR A 331 -15.17 10.04 5.67
N TYR A 332 -13.86 9.89 5.55
CA TYR A 332 -13.01 10.93 5.04
C TYR A 332 -12.73 10.62 3.57
N GLN A 333 -13.04 11.57 2.70
CA GLN A 333 -12.66 11.49 1.31
C GLN A 333 -11.54 12.49 1.04
N TRP A 334 -10.46 12.00 0.43
CA TRP A 334 -9.38 12.87 -0.03
C TRP A 334 -9.85 13.75 -1.19
N ASP A 335 -9.48 15.02 -1.15
CA ASP A 335 -9.56 15.95 -2.26
C ASP A 335 -8.16 16.22 -2.83
N GLU A 336 -7.87 15.67 -4.02
CA GLU A 336 -6.59 15.80 -4.71
C GLU A 336 -6.33 17.24 -5.15
N ASP A 337 -7.39 18.03 -5.42
CA ASP A 337 -7.27 19.41 -5.90
C ASP A 337 -6.97 20.38 -4.74
N SER A 338 -7.62 20.19 -3.60
CA SER A 338 -7.36 21.02 -2.40
C SER A 338 -6.27 20.45 -1.49
N GLN A 339 -5.75 19.27 -1.80
CA GLN A 339 -4.85 18.49 -0.94
C GLN A 339 -5.35 18.44 0.51
N SER A 340 -6.66 18.25 0.69
CA SER A 340 -7.28 18.21 2.00
C SER A 340 -8.33 17.12 2.13
N LEU A 341 -8.56 16.68 3.35
CA LEU A 341 -9.61 15.71 3.67
C LEU A 341 -10.94 16.42 3.87
N VAL A 342 -11.97 15.95 3.19
CA VAL A 342 -13.34 16.39 3.41
C VAL A 342 -14.01 15.37 4.33
N VAL A 343 -14.49 15.84 5.47
CA VAL A 343 -15.33 15.05 6.38
C VAL A 343 -16.69 14.88 5.73
N VAL A 344 -17.06 13.64 5.45
CA VAL A 344 -18.41 13.30 5.01
C VAL A 344 -19.18 12.82 6.23
N GLU A 345 -20.12 13.63 6.71
CA GLU A 345 -21.11 13.19 7.70
C GLU A 345 -22.34 12.64 6.98
N GLU A 346 -22.58 11.34 7.08
CA GLU A 346 -23.86 10.77 6.68
C GLU A 346 -24.79 10.65 7.89
N VAL A 347 -25.84 11.48 7.90
CA VAL A 347 -27.01 11.30 8.77
C VAL A 347 -28.00 10.42 8.02
N PHE A 348 -28.16 9.17 8.45
CA PHE A 348 -29.24 8.32 7.97
C PHE A 348 -30.56 8.85 8.55
N TYR A 349 -31.36 9.52 7.73
CA TYR A 349 -32.78 9.68 8.02
C TYR A 349 -33.51 8.45 7.52
N ILE A 350 -34.00 7.64 8.45
CA ILE A 350 -34.93 6.55 8.18
C ILE A 350 -36.22 7.20 7.71
N GLY A 351 -36.59 6.98 6.45
CA GLY A 351 -37.90 7.30 5.89
C GLY A 351 -38.78 6.07 5.86
#